data_AF-A0A9X5X639-F1
#
_entry.id   AF-A0A9X5X639-F1
#
_cell.length_a   1.000
_cell.length_b   1.000
_cell.length_c   1.000
_cell.angle_alpha   90.00
_cell.angle_beta   90.00
_cell.angle_gamma   90.00
#
_symmetry.space_group_name_H-M   'P 1'
#
loop_
_entity.id
_entity.type
_entity.pdbx_description
1 polymer ?
#
loop_
_entity_poly.entity_id
_entity_poly.type
_entity_poly.pdbx_seq_one_letter_code
_entity_poly.pdbx_strand_id
1 'polypeptide(L)'
;MAMLEAELPGVPVRTSDALGLPAAAKEAYAFAVLGFLTLHGLTGTDPVSTGARHPSVLGSITPGRGGLRLPPRAGAAPVRLVLA
;
A
#
# COMPACT_ATOMS: atom_id res chain seq x y z
N MET A 1 23.24 -5.38 1.37
CA MET A 1 22.81 -5.62 -0.02
C MET A 1 23.83 -6.40 -0.82
N ALA A 2 25.13 -6.37 -0.48
CA ALA A 2 26.20 -7.07 -1.20
C ALA A 2 25.90 -8.54 -1.59
N MET A 3 25.33 -9.36 -0.70
CA MET A 3 24.97 -10.74 -1.05
C MET A 3 23.86 -10.82 -2.12
N LEU A 4 22.83 -9.98 -2.01
CA LEU A 4 21.76 -9.91 -3.02
C LEU A 4 22.29 -9.40 -4.37
N GLU A 5 23.22 -8.45 -4.35
CA GLU A 5 23.88 -7.92 -5.55
C GLU A 5 24.75 -8.99 -6.24
N ALA A 6 25.44 -9.84 -5.45
CA ALA A 6 26.24 -10.94 -5.98
C ALA A 6 25.38 -12.03 -6.63
N GLU A 7 24.23 -12.35 -6.04
CA GLU A 7 23.29 -13.38 -6.54
C GLU A 7 22.40 -12.88 -7.69
N LEU A 8 22.35 -11.57 -7.95
CA LEU A 8 21.52 -10.96 -9.00
C LEU A 8 22.35 -10.16 -10.01
N PRO A 9 23.31 -10.81 -10.71
CA PRO A 9 24.17 -10.11 -11.67
C PRO A 9 23.33 -9.49 -12.80
N GLY A 10 23.62 -8.22 -13.11
CA GLY A 10 22.90 -7.46 -14.14
C GLY A 10 21.56 -6.86 -13.70
N VAL A 11 21.10 -7.12 -12.47
CA VAL A 11 19.88 -6.52 -11.91
C VAL A 11 20.26 -5.42 -10.92
N PRO A 12 19.87 -4.15 -11.15
CA PRO A 12 20.14 -3.09 -10.19
C PRO A 12 19.37 -3.31 -8.88
N VAL A 13 20.12 -3.61 -7.81
CA VAL A 13 19.57 -3.69 -6.45
C VAL A 13 19.60 -2.29 -5.83
N ARG A 14 18.44 -1.77 -5.43
CA ARG A 14 18.28 -0.41 -4.88
C ARG A 14 17.39 -0.44 -3.64
N THR A 15 17.62 0.48 -2.71
CA THR A 15 16.69 0.73 -1.59
C THR A 15 15.55 1.64 -2.05
N SER A 16 14.45 1.65 -1.29
CA SER A 16 13.35 2.57 -1.56
C SER A 16 13.74 4.03 -1.28
N ASP A 17 14.73 4.28 -0.41
CA ASP A 17 15.25 5.63 -0.14
C ASP A 17 15.75 6.30 -1.43
N ALA A 18 16.44 5.53 -2.29
CA ALA A 18 16.92 6.00 -3.59
C ALA A 18 15.77 6.36 -4.57
N LEU A 19 14.53 5.98 -4.24
CA LEU A 19 13.32 6.28 -5.01
C LEU A 19 12.41 7.30 -4.31
N GLY A 20 12.88 7.92 -3.23
CA GLY A 20 12.13 8.94 -2.48
C GLY A 20 11.15 8.38 -1.44
N LEU A 21 11.19 7.08 -1.13
CA LEU A 21 10.38 6.47 -0.08
C LEU A 21 11.28 5.95 1.04
N PRO A 22 11.30 6.62 2.22
CA PRO A 22 12.15 6.19 3.34
C PRO A 22 11.92 4.72 3.69
N ALA A 23 12.96 3.90 3.66
CA ALA A 23 12.84 2.45 3.84
C ALA A 23 12.20 2.09 5.18
N ALA A 24 12.57 2.81 6.25
CA ALA A 24 12.03 2.62 7.59
C ALA A 24 10.52 2.93 7.69
N ALA A 25 9.98 3.76 6.79
CA ALA A 25 8.56 4.16 6.82
C ALA A 25 7.71 3.46 5.75
N LYS A 26 8.32 2.67 4.85
CA LYS A 26 7.64 2.04 3.71
C LYS A 26 6.38 1.29 4.11
N GLU A 27 6.44 0.49 5.17
CA GLU A 27 5.30 -0.31 5.63
C GLU A 27 4.20 0.57 6.25
N ALA A 28 4.58 1.59 7.02
CA ALA A 28 3.62 2.55 7.57
C ALA A 28 2.84 3.27 6.45
N TYR A 29 3.53 3.68 5.38
CA TYR A 29 2.88 4.24 4.20
C TYR A 29 1.99 3.23 3.48
N ALA A 30 2.39 1.95 3.39
CA ALA A 30 1.54 0.90 2.83
C ALA A 30 0.22 0.75 3.63
N PHE A 31 0.27 0.77 4.96
CA PHE A 31 -0.94 0.77 5.79
C PHE A 31 -1.79 2.02 5.60
N ALA A 32 -1.18 3.20 5.43
CA ALA A 32 -1.93 4.42 5.13
C ALA A 32 -2.69 4.31 3.79
N VAL A 33 -2.06 3.74 2.76
CA VAL A 33 -2.73 3.46 1.48
C VAL A 33 -3.87 2.46 1.66
N LEU A 34 -3.67 1.37 2.41
CA LEU A 34 -4.74 0.41 2.69
C LEU A 34 -5.93 1.09 3.39
N GLY A 35 -5.67 1.95 4.39
CA GLY A 35 -6.71 2.74 5.04
C GLY A 35 -7.46 3.66 4.07
N PHE A 36 -6.75 4.33 3.17
CA PHE A 36 -7.36 5.14 2.11
C PHE A 36 -8.28 4.31 1.20
N LEU A 37 -7.81 3.12 0.77
CA LEU A 37 -8.61 2.22 -0.07
C LEU A 37 -9.89 1.79 0.66
N THR A 38 -9.78 1.40 1.93
CA THR A 38 -10.93 1.04 2.77
C THR A 38 -11.95 2.17 2.88
N LEU A 39 -11.49 3.39 3.16
CA LEU A 39 -12.37 4.55 3.28
C LEU A 39 -13.15 4.84 1.98
N HIS A 40 -12.54 4.58 0.82
CA HIS A 40 -13.16 4.78 -0.51
C HIS A 40 -13.83 3.51 -1.06
N GLY A 41 -13.94 2.44 -0.26
CA GLY A 41 -14.55 1.17 -0.69
C GLY A 41 -13.81 0.47 -1.83
N LEU A 42 -12.51 0.69 -1.95
CA LEU A 42 -11.63 0.07 -2.94
C LEU A 42 -10.95 -1.18 -2.36
N THR A 43 -10.68 -2.15 -3.22
CA THR A 43 -10.03 -3.41 -2.82
C THR A 43 -8.54 -3.19 -2.52
N GLY A 44 -8.06 -3.76 -1.41
CA GLY A 44 -6.65 -3.66 -0.98
C GLY A 44 -5.84 -4.94 -1.15
N THR A 45 -6.44 -6.01 -1.66
CA THR A 45 -5.78 -7.31 -1.90
C THR A 45 -5.49 -7.53 -3.37
N ASP A 46 -4.37 -8.17 -3.67
CA ASP A 46 -4.11 -8.80 -4.95
C ASP A 46 -4.22 -10.33 -4.83
N PRO A 47 -5.23 -10.97 -5.44
CA PRO A 47 -5.42 -12.42 -5.39
C PRO A 47 -4.21 -13.24 -5.84
N VAL A 48 -3.42 -12.76 -6.80
CA VAL A 48 -2.23 -13.46 -7.30
C VAL A 48 -1.17 -13.54 -6.20
N SER A 49 -0.98 -12.46 -5.45
CA SER A 49 -0.05 -12.41 -4.33
C SER A 49 -0.56 -13.11 -3.06
N THR A 50 -1.89 -13.10 -2.81
CA THR A 50 -2.45 -13.59 -1.53
C THR A 50 -3.14 -14.95 -1.59
N GLY A 51 -3.40 -15.49 -2.77
CA GLY A 51 -4.20 -16.72 -2.96
C GLY A 51 -5.70 -16.57 -2.62
N ALA A 52 -6.19 -15.33 -2.50
CA ALA A 52 -7.61 -15.07 -2.22
C ALA A 52 -8.48 -15.43 -3.45
N ARG A 53 -9.72 -15.87 -3.22
CA ARG A 53 -10.66 -16.20 -4.33
C ARG A 53 -11.06 -14.98 -5.16
N HIS A 54 -11.07 -13.80 -4.55
CA HIS A 54 -11.46 -12.54 -5.19
C HIS A 54 -10.81 -11.36 -4.46
N PRO A 55 -10.58 -10.22 -5.15
CA PRO A 55 -10.14 -8.99 -4.51
C PRO A 55 -11.14 -8.53 -3.44
N SER A 56 -10.66 -8.00 -2.32
CA SER A 56 -11.48 -7.63 -1.17
C SER A 56 -11.06 -6.27 -0.59
N VAL A 57 -12.02 -5.53 -0.04
CA VAL A 57 -11.74 -4.38 0.81
C VAL A 57 -11.17 -4.89 2.14
N LEU A 58 -10.07 -4.30 2.60
CA LEU A 58 -9.35 -4.77 3.80
C LEU A 58 -9.70 -3.95 5.04
N GLY A 59 -9.40 -4.52 6.20
CA GLY A 59 -9.44 -3.83 7.49
C GLY A 59 -10.84 -3.67 8.09
N SER A 60 -10.91 -2.89 9.16
CA SER A 60 -12.14 -2.51 9.84
C SER A 60 -12.06 -1.03 10.21
N ILE A 61 -13.21 -0.37 10.29
CA ILE A 61 -13.28 1.06 10.59
C ILE A 61 -13.77 1.22 12.01
N THR A 62 -12.93 1.78 12.88
CA THR A 62 -13.31 2.17 14.23
C THR A 62 -13.73 3.65 14.22
N PRO A 63 -15.00 3.99 14.45
CA PRO A 63 -15.44 5.38 14.47
C PRO A 63 -14.74 6.19 15.57
N GLY A 64 -14.28 7.39 15.21
CA GLY A 64 -13.78 8.36 16.19
C GLY A 64 -14.91 9.06 16.95
N ARG A 65 -14.56 10.01 17.82
CA ARG A 65 -15.53 10.78 18.64
C ARG A 65 -16.63 11.46 17.82
N GLY A 66 -16.35 11.86 16.58
CA GLY A 66 -17.31 12.52 15.68
C GLY A 66 -18.26 11.57 14.93
N GLY A 67 -18.22 10.27 15.22
CA GLY A 67 -18.92 9.25 14.42
C GLY A 67 -18.21 8.95 13.10
N LEU A 68 -18.85 8.13 12.26
CA LEU A 68 -18.29 7.70 10.97
C LEU A 68 -18.98 8.42 9.81
N ARG A 69 -18.19 9.12 8.98
CA ARG A 69 -18.62 9.63 7.68
C ARG A 69 -17.61 9.17 6.64
N LEU A 70 -18.05 8.34 5.70
CA LEU A 70 -17.20 7.83 4.63
C LEU A 70 -17.28 8.75 3.41
N PRO A 71 -16.18 8.94 2.68
CA PRO A 71 -16.23 9.56 1.36
C PRO A 71 -17.02 8.69 0.38
N PRO A 72 -17.47 9.25 -0.75
CA PRO A 72 -18.01 8.46 -1.85
C PRO A 72 -17.02 7.39 -2.30
N ARG A 73 -17.55 6.29 -2.85
CA ARG A 73 -16.69 5.29 -3.49
C ARG A 73 -15.93 5.93 -4.64
N ALA A 74 -14.62 5.74 -4.66
CA ALA A 74 -13.80 6.19 -5.77
C ALA A 74 -14.05 5.29 -6.99
N GLY A 75 -14.05 5.88 -8.19
CA GLY A 75 -14.24 5.12 -9.44
C GLY A 75 -13.00 4.33 -9.88
N ALA A 76 -11.82 4.63 -9.34
CA ALA A 76 -10.56 3.98 -9.67
C ALA A 76 -9.59 3.97 -8.49
N ALA A 77 -8.66 3.02 -8.51
CA ALA A 77 -7.58 2.94 -7.52
C ALA A 77 -6.53 4.04 -7.75
N PRO A 78 -5.91 4.57 -6.67
CA PRO A 78 -4.82 5.53 -6.80
C PRO A 78 -3.58 4.86 -7.42
N VAL A 79 -2.87 5.61 -8.26
CA VAL A 79 -1.64 5.14 -8.94
C VAL A 79 -0.36 5.78 -8.39
N ARG A 80 -0.49 6.74 -7.47
CA ARG A 80 0.64 7.48 -6.90
C ARG A 80 0.34 7.87 -5.45
N LEU A 81 1.36 7.73 -4.60
CA LEU A 81 1.44 8.35 -3.28
C LEU A 81 2.45 9.49 -3.36
N VAL A 82 2.07 10.69 -2.92
CA VAL A 82 2.96 11.86 -2.87
C VAL A 82 3.25 12.14 -1.40
N LEU A 83 4.54 12.18 -1.06
CA LEU A 83 5.02 12.54 0.27
C LEU A 83 5.48 14.00 0.23
N ALA A 84 5.21 14.74 1.31
CA ALA A 84 5.63 16.14 1.47
C ALA A 84 7.08 16.24 1.92
#